data_AF-A0A2I0TLG8-F1
#
_entry.id   AF-A0A2I0TLG8-F1
#
_cell.length_a   1.000
_cell.length_b   1.000
_cell.length_c   1.000
_cell.angle_alpha   90.00
_cell.angle_beta   90.00
_cell.angle_gamma   90.00
#
_symmetry.space_group_name_H-M   'P 1'
#
loop_
_entity.id
_entity.type
_entity.pdbx_description
1 polymer ?
#
loop_
_entity_poly.entity_id
_entity_poly.type
_entity_poly.pdbx_seq_one_letter_code
_entity_poly.pdbx_strand_id
1 'polypeptide(L)'
;MSVVKVVLRKTTVKTLCIYADYKSDESYTPSKISVRVGNNFHNLQEIRQLELVEPSGWIHVPLTDTHKKPIRTFMIQIAVLANHQNGRDTHMRQIKVYTPVEESSIGKFPRCTTIDFMMYRSIR
;
A
#
# COMPACT_ATOMS: atom_id res chain seq x y z
N MET A 1 -15.57 3.18 -8.73
CA MET A 1 -15.72 2.73 -7.31
C MET A 1 -14.45 3.09 -6.53
N SER A 2 -14.53 3.39 -5.23
CA SER A 2 -13.33 3.69 -4.40
C SER A 2 -13.35 2.96 -3.07
N VAL A 3 -12.23 2.32 -2.73
CA VAL A 3 -12.01 1.68 -1.42
C VAL A 3 -11.19 2.64 -0.56
N VAL A 4 -11.64 2.86 0.67
CA VAL A 4 -10.99 3.78 1.62
C VAL A 4 -10.54 2.99 2.84
N LYS A 5 -9.28 3.15 3.25
CA LYS A 5 -8.76 2.69 4.52
C LYS A 5 -8.37 3.88 5.39
N VAL A 6 -9.10 4.05 6.49
CA VAL A 6 -8.76 5.01 7.56
C VAL A 6 -8.00 4.28 8.66
N VAL A 7 -6.94 4.91 9.16
CA VAL A 7 -6.11 4.40 10.26
C VAL A 7 -6.21 5.37 11.44
N LEU A 8 -6.44 4.83 12.64
CA LEU A 8 -6.66 5.62 13.86
C LEU A 8 -5.44 6.47 14.27
N ARG A 9 -4.24 6.03 13.88
CA ARG A 9 -2.97 6.73 14.15
C ARG A 9 -2.22 6.93 12.84
N LYS A 10 -1.45 8.01 12.75
CA LYS A 10 -0.62 8.31 11.57
C LYS A 10 0.41 7.19 11.38
N THR A 11 0.14 6.33 10.40
CA THR A 11 0.87 5.08 10.20
C THR A 11 1.77 5.20 8.99
N THR A 12 2.98 4.68 9.12
CA THR A 12 3.93 4.60 8.03
C THR A 12 3.56 3.41 7.16
N VAL A 13 3.41 3.62 5.86
CA VAL A 13 3.07 2.59 4.88
C VAL A 13 4.13 2.58 3.80
N LYS A 14 4.58 1.38 3.43
CA LYS A 14 5.64 1.17 2.45
C LYS A 14 5.10 0.58 1.16
N THR A 15 4.20 -0.39 1.26
CA THR A 15 3.73 -1.15 0.11
C THR A 15 2.24 -1.44 0.24
N LEU A 16 1.49 -1.15 -0.81
CA LEU A 16 0.12 -1.60 -1.00
C LEU A 16 0.16 -2.77 -1.99
N CYS A 17 -0.56 -3.85 -1.71
CA CYS A 17 -0.67 -5.00 -2.60
C CYS A 17 -2.14 -5.24 -2.91
N ILE A 18 -2.46 -5.34 -4.19
CA ILE A 18 -3.82 -5.57 -4.69
C ILE A 18 -3.79 -6.85 -5.50
N TYR A 19 -4.75 -7.75 -5.26
CA TYR A 19 -4.93 -8.93 -6.09
C TYR A 19 -5.99 -8.67 -7.16
N ALA A 20 -5.63 -8.86 -8.42
CA ALA A 20 -6.55 -8.79 -9.56
C ALA A 20 -6.20 -9.91 -10.56
N ASP A 21 -7.21 -10.52 -11.16
CA ASP A 21 -7.02 -11.58 -12.14
C ASP A 21 -7.98 -11.44 -13.32
N TYR A 22 -7.43 -11.04 -14.46
CA TYR A 22 -8.18 -10.77 -15.69
C TYR A 22 -8.92 -12.00 -16.21
N LYS A 23 -8.30 -13.18 -16.11
CA LYS A 23 -8.91 -14.42 -16.63
C LYS A 23 -10.17 -14.81 -15.85
N SER A 24 -10.22 -14.45 -14.58
CA SER A 24 -11.34 -14.77 -13.71
C SER A 24 -12.41 -13.67 -13.67
N ASP A 25 -12.02 -12.41 -13.89
CA ASP A 25 -12.89 -11.24 -13.69
C ASP A 25 -13.26 -10.48 -14.98
N GLU A 26 -12.58 -10.72 -16.11
CA GLU A 26 -12.83 -10.10 -17.41
C GLU A 26 -13.05 -8.57 -17.31
N SER A 27 -14.27 -8.09 -17.59
CA SER A 27 -14.66 -6.67 -17.53
C SER A 27 -14.71 -6.07 -16.12
N TYR A 28 -14.78 -6.89 -15.06
CA TYR A 28 -14.72 -6.43 -13.68
C TYR A 28 -13.29 -6.15 -13.19
N THR A 29 -12.29 -6.42 -14.04
CA THR A 29 -10.88 -6.21 -13.72
C THR A 29 -10.52 -4.73 -13.85
N PRO A 30 -9.97 -4.09 -12.81
CA PRO A 30 -9.57 -2.70 -12.91
C PRO A 30 -8.46 -2.53 -13.95
N SER A 31 -8.63 -1.57 -14.86
CA SER A 31 -7.61 -1.18 -15.85
C SER A 31 -6.83 0.05 -15.40
N LYS A 32 -7.44 0.91 -14.59
CA LYS A 32 -6.82 2.14 -14.10
C LYS A 32 -7.14 2.38 -12.64
N ILE A 33 -6.10 2.44 -11.80
CA ILE A 33 -6.21 2.65 -10.35
C ILE A 33 -5.40 3.88 -9.95
N SER A 34 -5.99 4.74 -9.13
CA SER A 34 -5.33 5.87 -8.48
C SER A 34 -5.22 5.61 -6.98
N VAL A 35 -4.02 5.75 -6.45
CA VAL A 35 -3.72 5.62 -5.02
C VAL A 35 -3.44 6.99 -4.45
N ARG A 36 -4.24 7.37 -3.45
CA ARG A 36 -4.24 8.68 -2.83
C ARG A 36 -4.06 8.57 -1.32
N VAL A 37 -3.45 9.57 -0.73
CA VAL A 37 -3.26 9.65 0.72
C VAL A 37 -3.58 11.03 1.24
N GLY A 38 -3.96 11.12 2.51
CA GLY A 38 -4.27 12.38 3.16
C GLY A 38 -4.52 12.21 4.64
N ASN A 39 -4.83 13.33 5.29
CA ASN A 39 -5.25 13.34 6.69
C ASN A 39 -6.77 13.27 6.84
N ASN A 40 -7.52 13.72 5.82
CA ASN A 40 -8.98 13.73 5.79
C ASN A 40 -9.48 13.63 4.33
N PHE A 41 -10.78 13.37 4.14
CA PHE A 41 -11.37 13.12 2.82
C PHE A 41 -11.19 14.27 1.82
N HIS A 42 -11.09 15.50 2.31
CA HIS A 42 -10.97 16.70 1.48
C HIS A 42 -9.52 17.00 1.05
N ASN A 43 -8.51 16.41 1.71
CA ASN A 43 -7.10 16.68 1.42
C ASN A 43 -6.34 15.46 0.87
N LEU A 44 -7.05 14.56 0.18
CA LEU A 44 -6.45 13.42 -0.49
C LEU A 44 -5.62 13.88 -1.70
N GLN A 45 -4.32 13.60 -1.66
CA GLN A 45 -3.42 13.83 -2.78
C GLN A 45 -3.11 12.50 -3.47
N GLU A 46 -3.17 12.49 -4.80
CA GLU A 46 -2.75 11.35 -5.60
C GLU A 46 -1.23 11.22 -5.56
N ILE A 47 -0.77 10.05 -5.11
CA ILE A 47 0.66 9.75 -5.07
C ILE A 47 1.06 8.94 -6.31
N ARG A 48 0.18 8.03 -6.72
CA ARG A 48 0.50 7.07 -7.77
C ARG A 48 -0.75 6.68 -8.55
N GLN A 49 -0.62 6.70 -9.87
CA GLN A 49 -1.57 6.12 -10.78
C GLN A 49 -0.97 4.86 -11.41
N LEU A 50 -1.77 3.82 -11.55
CA LEU A 50 -1.41 2.56 -12.18
C LEU A 50 -2.32 2.31 -13.37
N GLU A 51 -1.72 1.88 -14.47
CA GLU A 51 -2.41 1.31 -15.61
C GLU A 51 -2.09 -0.18 -15.66
N LEU A 52 -3.13 -0.99 -15.68
CA LEU A 52 -3.09 -2.44 -15.58
C LEU A 52 -3.61 -3.00 -16.91
N VAL A 53 -2.79 -3.82 -17.56
CA VAL A 53 -3.15 -4.51 -18.81
C VAL A 53 -3.23 -5.99 -18.49
N GLU A 54 -4.45 -6.52 -18.43
CA GLU A 54 -4.73 -7.93 -18.14
C GLU A 54 -3.94 -8.50 -16.93
N PRO A 55 -4.03 -7.87 -15.74
CA PRO A 55 -3.27 -8.30 -14.58
C PRO A 55 -3.65 -9.72 -14.16
N SER A 56 -2.67 -10.54 -13.78
CA SER A 56 -2.88 -11.91 -13.29
C SER A 56 -2.07 -12.17 -12.02
N GLY A 57 -2.61 -11.73 -10.88
CA GLY A 57 -2.06 -12.01 -9.55
C GLY A 57 -1.88 -10.78 -8.67
N TRP A 58 -0.82 -10.80 -7.86
CA TRP A 58 -0.51 -9.73 -6.91
C TRP A 58 0.21 -8.56 -7.58
N ILE A 59 -0.40 -7.37 -7.48
CA ILE A 59 0.14 -6.10 -7.94
C ILE A 59 0.73 -5.38 -6.73
N HIS A 60 2.04 -5.12 -6.78
CA HIS A 60 2.76 -4.43 -5.73
C HIS A 60 2.91 -2.94 -6.06
N VAL A 61 2.33 -2.09 -5.23
CA VAL A 61 2.35 -0.63 -5.37
C VAL A 61 3.23 -0.03 -4.28
N PRO A 62 4.43 0.49 -4.60
CA PRO A 62 5.26 1.18 -3.63
C PRO A 62 4.62 2.52 -3.25
N LEU A 63 4.44 2.74 -1.95
CA LEU A 63 3.94 3.98 -1.36
C LEU A 63 5.12 4.81 -0.84
N THR A 64 5.94 5.28 -1.75
CA THR A 64 7.13 6.08 -1.45
C THR A 64 6.96 7.52 -1.92
N ASP A 65 7.46 8.45 -1.11
CA ASP A 65 7.56 9.86 -1.44
C ASP A 65 8.68 10.14 -2.47
N THR A 66 8.80 11.38 -2.93
CA THR A 66 9.83 11.93 -3.82
C THR A 66 11.26 11.55 -3.39
N HIS A 67 11.48 11.47 -2.07
CA HIS A 67 12.76 11.08 -1.47
C HIS A 67 12.93 9.56 -1.27
N LYS A 68 12.12 8.72 -1.92
CA LYS A 68 12.09 7.25 -1.76
C LYS A 68 11.84 6.76 -0.33
N LYS A 69 11.27 7.61 0.53
CA LYS A 69 10.92 7.28 1.92
C LYS A 69 9.47 6.75 1.98
N PRO A 70 9.16 5.80 2.87
CA PRO A 70 7.78 5.37 3.11
C PRO A 70 6.88 6.54 3.52
N ILE A 71 5.65 6.54 3.05
CA ILE A 71 4.69 7.61 3.33
C ILE A 71 4.02 7.39 4.68
N ARG A 72 3.84 8.47 5.44
CA ARG A 72 3.15 8.43 6.74
C ARG A 72 1.84 9.19 6.66
N THR A 73 0.73 8.47 6.76
CA THR A 73 -0.62 9.00 6.49
C THR A 73 -1.65 8.51 7.51
N PHE A 74 -2.77 9.21 7.64
CA PHE A 74 -3.95 8.72 8.37
C PHE A 74 -4.89 7.94 7.47
N MET A 75 -4.86 8.21 6.16
CA MET A 75 -5.82 7.67 5.22
C MET A 75 -5.14 7.28 3.91
N ILE A 76 -5.58 6.15 3.37
CA ILE A 76 -5.25 5.69 2.02
C ILE A 76 -6.57 5.47 1.28
N GLN A 77 -6.69 6.06 0.10
CA GLN A 77 -7.80 5.82 -0.82
C GLN A 77 -7.27 5.14 -2.07
N ILE A 78 -7.94 4.06 -2.46
CA ILE A 78 -7.73 3.34 -3.71
C ILE A 78 -8.95 3.63 -4.58
N ALA A 79 -8.78 4.47 -5.58
CA ALA A 79 -9.83 4.85 -6.52
C ALA A 79 -9.66 4.06 -7.82
N VAL A 80 -10.66 3.25 -8.17
CA VAL A 80 -10.72 2.61 -9.49
C VAL A 80 -11.33 3.62 -10.45
N LEU A 81 -10.52 4.10 -11.39
CA LEU A 81 -10.89 5.11 -12.37
C LEU A 81 -11.54 4.49 -13.60
N ALA A 82 -11.08 3.30 -14.00
CA ALA A 82 -11.63 2.56 -15.13
C ALA A 82 -11.41 1.05 -14.95
N ASN A 83 -12.27 0.26 -15.60
CA ASN A 83 -12.15 -1.18 -15.72
C ASN A 83 -11.84 -1.59 -17.16
N HIS A 84 -11.48 -2.85 -17.39
CA HIS A 84 -11.34 -3.41 -18.73
C HIS A 84 -12.71 -3.46 -19.41
N GLN A 85 -12.72 -3.35 -20.75
CA GLN A 85 -13.93 -3.41 -21.58
C GLN A 85 -15.06 -2.44 -21.14
N ASN A 86 -14.70 -1.33 -20.48
CA ASN A 86 -15.64 -0.37 -19.89
C ASN A 86 -16.63 -1.00 -18.89
N GLY A 87 -16.21 -2.05 -18.16
CA GLY A 87 -17.01 -2.66 -17.12
C GLY A 87 -17.45 -1.64 -16.06
N ARG A 88 -18.70 -1.75 -15.62
CA ARG A 88 -19.34 -0.78 -14.70
C ARG A 88 -18.87 -0.94 -13.25
N ASP A 89 -18.75 -2.19 -12.82
CA ASP A 89 -18.41 -2.58 -11.45
C ASP A 89 -17.02 -3.25 -11.43
N THR A 90 -16.38 -3.28 -10.25
CA THR A 90 -15.00 -3.79 -10.11
C THR A 90 -14.94 -4.90 -9.08
N HIS A 91 -14.24 -5.99 -9.40
CA HIS A 91 -13.89 -7.03 -8.44
C HIS A 91 -12.53 -6.73 -7.79
N MET A 92 -12.56 -6.45 -6.49
CA MET A 92 -11.37 -6.30 -5.65
C MET A 92 -11.27 -7.51 -4.72
N ARG A 93 -10.59 -8.56 -5.15
CA ARG A 93 -10.54 -9.85 -4.43
C ARG A 93 -9.81 -9.75 -3.10
N GLN A 94 -8.65 -9.08 -3.09
CA GLN A 94 -7.89 -8.90 -1.85
C GLN A 94 -7.01 -7.64 -1.91
N ILE A 95 -6.88 -7.00 -0.75
CA ILE A 95 -6.00 -5.85 -0.54
C ILE A 95 -5.17 -6.11 0.72
N LYS A 96 -3.85 -5.88 0.63
CA LYS A 96 -2.92 -5.96 1.76
C LYS A 96 -2.12 -4.67 1.83
N VAL A 97 -1.98 -4.11 3.03
CA VAL A 97 -1.17 -2.90 3.27
C VAL A 97 -0.04 -3.28 4.21
N TYR A 98 1.19 -2.97 3.80
CA TYR A 98 2.39 -3.27 4.55
C TYR A 98 3.02 -1.99 5.11
N THR A 99 3.27 -1.99 6.41
CA THR A 99 4.12 -1.01 7.09
C THR A 99 5.59 -1.44 6.98
N PRO A 100 6.55 -0.52 6.89
CA PRO A 100 7.93 -0.90 7.16
C PRO A 100 8.01 -1.45 8.60
N VAL A 101 8.72 -2.56 8.77
CA VAL A 101 9.05 -3.06 10.10
C VAL A 101 10.14 -2.16 10.65
N GLU A 102 9.92 -1.62 11.86
CA GLU A 102 10.99 -0.98 12.61
C GLU A 102 12.01 -2.06 12.95
N GLU A 103 13.10 -2.13 12.19
CA GLU A 103 14.30 -2.80 12.66
C GLU A 103 14.78 -1.99 13.85
N SER A 104 14.43 -2.43 15.05
CA SER A 104 14.75 -1.74 16.29
C SER A 104 16.27 -1.72 16.43
N SER A 105 16.88 -0.66 15.92
CA SER A 105 18.23 -0.28 16.24
C SER A 105 18.30 -0.04 17.74
N ILE A 106 19.39 -0.48 18.37
CA ILE A 106 19.69 -0.09 19.74
C ILE A 106 20.00 1.41 19.68
N GLY A 107 18.98 2.26 19.86
CA GLY A 107 19.11 3.71 19.72
C GLY A 107 19.53 4.17 18.31
N LYS A 108 20.45 5.14 18.23
CA LYS A 108 20.99 5.72 16.98
C LYS A 108 22.02 4.83 16.26
N PHE A 109 22.30 3.63 16.77
CA PHE A 109 23.36 2.78 16.25
C PHE A 109 22.84 1.81 15.18
N PRO A 110 23.69 1.42 14.21
CA PRO A 110 23.32 0.41 13.23
C PRO A 110 22.99 -0.93 13.91
N ARG A 111 22.27 -1.78 13.19
CA ARG A 111 21.85 -3.10 13.65
C ARG A 111 23.04 -3.94 14.08
N CYS A 112 23.08 -4.33 15.36
CA CYS A 112 23.95 -5.40 15.83
C CYS A 112 23.29 -6.76 15.51
N THR A 113 24.00 -7.64 14.82
CA THR A 113 23.52 -8.98 14.45
C THR A 113 24.09 -10.09 15.33
N THR A 114 25.06 -9.76 16.19
CA THR A 114 25.69 -10.73 17.09
C THR A 114 24.75 -11.15 18.21
N ILE A 115 24.75 -12.45 18.53
CA ILE A 115 23.92 -13.06 19.58
C ILE A 115 24.18 -12.37 20.93
N ASP A 116 25.44 -12.08 21.25
CA ASP A 116 25.84 -11.41 22.49
C ASP A 116 25.12 -10.07 22.70
N PHE A 117 24.96 -9.28 21.63
CA PHE A 117 24.24 -8.00 21.70
C PHE A 117 22.72 -8.19 21.70
N MET A 118 22.20 -9.20 21.00
CA MET A 118 20.75 -9.45 20.99
C MET A 118 20.22 -9.96 22.33
N MET A 119 21.04 -10.70 23.09
CA MET A 119 20.66 -11.23 24.41
C MET A 119 20.28 -10.12 25.40
N TYR A 120 20.96 -8.97 25.35
CA TYR A 120 20.70 -7.83 26.24
C TYR A 120 19.77 -6.77 25.63
N ARG A 121 19.13 -7.06 24.50
CA ARG A 121 18.34 -6.09 23.73
C ARG A 121 17.04 -5.65 24.41
N SER A 122 16.39 -6.55 25.14
CA SER A 122 15.12 -6.26 25.81
C SER A 122 14.99 -7.08 27.08
N ILE A 123 14.56 -6.43 28.16
CA ILE A 123 14.03 -7.14 29.33
C ILE A 123 12.55 -7.44 29.01
N ARG A 124 12.17 -8.71 29.06
CA ARG A 124 10.80 -9.17 28.79
C ARG A 124 10.23 -9.92 29.98
#